data_AF-A0A964JD83-F1
#
_entry.id   AF-A0A964JD83-F1
#
_cell.length_a   1.000
_cell.length_b   1.000
_cell.length_c   1.000
_cell.angle_alpha   90.00
_cell.angle_beta   90.00
_cell.angle_gamma   90.00
#
_symmetry.space_group_name_H-M   'P 1'
#
loop_
_entity.id
_entity.type
_entity.pdbx_description
1 polymer ?
#
loop_
_entity_poly.entity_id
_entity_poly.type
_entity_poly.pdbx_seq_one_letter_code
_entity_poly.pdbx_strand_id
1 'polypeptide(L)'
;MFAVVRTGGKQYKVSPDDIIVVERLAGDAGSTIELDDILMVSDGSKTSVGTPTVAGAKIAATVVDQARGEKIVVLKFKRRQRYRRTMGHRQNITVLRVIEISAPGMTTAKAEAKPKHVPKVVEASDAEGAVEAAPKKAKGKTAGKTKTSKAAGGAKKKAASKGKSKKES
;
A
#
# COMPACT_ATOMS: atom_id res chain seq x y z
N MET A 1 -0.21 -7.87 -28.93
CA MET A 1 0.46 -6.55 -28.77
C MET A 1 0.93 -6.37 -27.35
N PHE A 2 2.16 -5.88 -27.15
CA PHE A 2 2.72 -5.45 -25.87
C PHE A 2 3.68 -4.26 -26.08
N ALA A 3 4.00 -3.54 -25.01
CA ALA A 3 5.01 -2.48 -24.99
C ALA A 3 6.00 -2.66 -23.82
N VAL A 4 7.12 -1.94 -23.88
CA VAL A 4 8.03 -1.75 -22.75
C VAL A 4 8.03 -0.27 -22.38
N VAL A 5 7.48 0.05 -21.21
CA VAL A 5 7.35 1.41 -20.68
C VAL A 5 8.34 1.65 -19.55
N ARG A 6 8.95 2.84 -19.50
CA ARG A 6 9.85 3.25 -18.43
C ARG A 6 9.09 4.19 -17.48
N THR A 7 9.05 3.85 -16.19
CA THR A 7 8.43 4.69 -15.16
C THR A 7 9.04 4.41 -13.79
N GLY A 8 9.16 5.43 -12.94
CA GLY A 8 9.83 5.31 -11.63
C GLY A 8 11.29 4.84 -11.71
N GLY A 9 11.99 5.11 -12.81
CA GLY A 9 13.35 4.63 -13.08
C GLY A 9 13.46 3.13 -13.42
N LYS A 10 12.35 2.43 -13.59
CA LYS A 10 12.27 0.99 -13.90
C LYS A 10 11.59 0.78 -15.26
N GLN A 11 11.83 -0.36 -15.89
CA GLN A 11 11.16 -0.77 -17.13
C GLN A 11 10.14 -1.88 -16.83
N TYR A 12 8.96 -1.78 -17.43
CA TYR A 12 7.88 -2.75 -17.30
C TYR A 12 7.41 -3.20 -18.68
N LYS A 13 7.29 -4.51 -18.89
CA LYS A 13 6.54 -5.05 -20.03
C LYS A 13 5.05 -4.97 -19.71
N VAL A 14 4.24 -4.47 -20.64
CA VAL A 14 2.80 -4.31 -20.47
C VAL A 14 2.02 -4.71 -21.74
N SER A 15 0.84 -5.26 -21.52
CA SER A 15 -0.20 -5.57 -22.52
C SER A 15 -1.47 -4.76 -22.18
N PRO A 16 -2.48 -4.68 -23.07
CA PRO A 16 -3.81 -4.23 -22.68
C PRO A 16 -4.36 -5.04 -21.49
N ASP A 17 -5.16 -4.40 -20.63
CA ASP A 17 -5.74 -4.94 -19.38
C ASP A 17 -4.76 -5.39 -18.28
N ASP A 18 -3.45 -5.44 -18.52
CA ASP A 18 -2.44 -5.78 -17.49
C ASP A 18 -2.50 -4.82 -16.30
N ILE A 19 -2.35 -5.39 -15.09
CA ILE A 19 -2.23 -4.63 -13.84
C ILE A 19 -0.76 -4.59 -13.42
N ILE A 20 -0.20 -3.38 -13.27
CA ILE A 20 1.18 -3.17 -12.82
C ILE A 20 1.25 -2.34 -11.53
N VAL A 21 2.29 -2.58 -10.75
CA VAL A 21 2.63 -1.81 -9.54
C VAL A 21 3.87 -0.98 -9.83
N VAL A 22 3.74 0.34 -9.73
CA VAL A 22 4.79 1.31 -10.05
C VAL A 22 5.13 2.20 -8.85
N GLU A 23 6.23 2.96 -8.94
CA GLU A 23 6.50 4.04 -7.99
C GLU A 23 5.36 5.07 -8.01
N ARG A 24 5.15 5.78 -6.88
CA ARG A 24 4.04 6.73 -6.74
C ARG A 24 3.97 7.77 -7.87
N LEU A 25 2.89 7.73 -8.63
CA LEU A 25 2.50 8.77 -9.60
C LEU A 25 1.48 9.75 -9.00
N ALA A 26 1.31 10.89 -9.64
CA ALA A 26 0.26 11.86 -9.32
C ALA A 26 -1.07 11.46 -10.00
N GLY A 27 -2.17 11.52 -9.26
CA GLY A 27 -3.51 11.09 -9.70
C GLY A 27 -4.23 10.29 -8.62
N ASP A 28 -5.53 10.48 -8.48
CA ASP A 28 -6.37 9.76 -7.52
C ASP A 28 -6.89 8.43 -8.10
N ALA A 29 -7.44 7.56 -7.25
CA ALA A 29 -8.06 6.32 -7.71
C ALA A 29 -9.22 6.61 -8.69
N GLY A 30 -9.24 5.90 -9.81
CA GLY A 30 -10.16 6.12 -10.93
C GLY A 30 -9.70 7.17 -11.96
N SER A 31 -8.59 7.89 -11.72
CA SER A 31 -8.04 8.82 -12.72
C SER A 31 -7.30 8.08 -13.86
N THR A 32 -7.32 8.65 -15.06
CA THR A 32 -6.53 8.17 -16.21
C THR A 32 -5.21 8.93 -16.28
N ILE A 33 -4.12 8.20 -16.48
CA ILE A 33 -2.75 8.71 -16.68
C ILE A 33 -2.26 8.24 -18.04
N GLU A 34 -1.64 9.15 -18.79
CA GLU A 34 -0.89 8.80 -20.00
C GLU A 34 0.60 8.59 -19.65
N LEU A 35 1.23 7.61 -20.31
CA LEU A 35 2.66 7.32 -20.19
C LEU A 35 3.32 7.41 -21.58
N ASP A 36 4.15 8.44 -21.78
CA ASP A 36 4.83 8.72 -23.06
C ASP A 36 6.23 8.07 -23.18
N ASP A 37 6.84 7.66 -22.06
CA ASP A 37 8.21 7.14 -22.01
C ASP A 37 8.29 5.65 -22.39
N ILE A 38 8.03 5.37 -23.67
CA ILE A 38 7.92 4.03 -24.24
C ILE A 38 9.17 3.70 -25.06
N LEU A 39 9.83 2.61 -24.71
CA LEU A 39 11.10 2.18 -25.29
C LEU A 39 10.92 1.20 -26.47
N MET A 40 9.81 0.47 -26.50
CA MET A 40 9.54 -0.59 -27.48
C MET A 40 8.03 -0.86 -27.56
N VAL A 41 7.52 -1.15 -28.75
CA VAL A 41 6.15 -1.64 -29.00
C VAL A 41 6.22 -2.80 -29.98
N SER A 42 5.45 -3.86 -29.75
CA SER A 42 5.39 -5.04 -30.62
C SER A 42 3.95 -5.52 -30.75
N ASP A 43 3.44 -5.65 -31.98
CA ASP A 43 2.11 -6.23 -32.22
C ASP A 43 2.12 -7.76 -32.04
N GLY A 44 3.26 -8.39 -32.36
CA GLY A 44 3.52 -9.84 -32.37
C GLY A 44 4.12 -10.34 -33.70
N SER A 45 3.98 -9.55 -34.77
CA SER A 45 4.51 -9.77 -36.13
C SER A 45 5.61 -8.77 -36.50
N LYS A 46 5.48 -7.53 -36.01
CA LYS A 46 6.39 -6.40 -36.19
C LYS A 46 6.75 -5.85 -34.82
N THR A 47 7.92 -5.21 -34.73
CA THR A 47 8.43 -4.59 -33.50
C THR A 47 9.06 -3.25 -33.84
N SER A 48 8.62 -2.20 -33.15
CA SER A 48 9.24 -0.87 -33.15
C SER A 48 10.08 -0.72 -31.89
N VAL A 49 11.36 -0.40 -32.05
CA VAL A 49 12.31 -0.14 -30.96
C VAL A 49 12.73 1.32 -31.02
N GLY A 50 12.65 2.01 -29.88
CA GLY A 50 12.91 3.43 -29.75
C GLY A 50 14.40 3.79 -29.69
N THR A 51 14.72 5.01 -30.08
CA THR A 51 16.09 5.58 -30.00
C THR A 51 16.06 7.01 -29.46
N PRO A 52 15.87 7.23 -28.14
CA PRO A 52 15.72 6.22 -27.07
C PRO A 52 14.26 5.77 -26.83
N THR A 53 13.27 6.48 -27.36
CA THR A 53 11.84 6.19 -27.22
C THR A 53 11.19 6.01 -28.60
N VAL A 54 10.02 5.36 -28.64
CA VAL A 54 9.20 5.22 -29.85
C VAL A 54 8.39 6.51 -30.03
N ALA A 55 8.77 7.33 -31.00
CA ALA A 55 8.11 8.62 -31.25
C ALA A 55 6.60 8.44 -31.52
N GLY A 56 5.77 9.24 -30.84
CA GLY A 56 4.31 9.20 -30.98
C GLY A 56 3.60 8.01 -30.32
N ALA A 57 4.32 7.11 -29.66
CA ALA A 57 3.69 6.07 -28.84
C ALA A 57 3.17 6.64 -27.52
N LYS A 58 2.02 6.13 -27.05
CA LYS A 58 1.41 6.46 -25.75
C LYS A 58 0.73 5.23 -25.15
N ILE A 59 0.75 5.12 -23.83
CA ILE A 59 -0.06 4.15 -23.08
C ILE A 59 -1.05 4.91 -22.21
N ALA A 60 -2.34 4.61 -22.36
CA ALA A 60 -3.38 5.10 -21.45
C ALA A 60 -3.61 4.05 -20.34
N ALA A 61 -3.59 4.48 -19.08
CA ALA A 61 -3.77 3.60 -17.92
C ALA A 61 -4.68 4.25 -16.86
N THR A 62 -5.54 3.47 -16.20
CA THR A 62 -6.32 3.92 -15.04
C THR A 62 -5.58 3.63 -13.75
N VAL A 63 -5.53 4.58 -12.81
CA VAL A 63 -5.13 4.36 -11.43
C VAL A 63 -6.20 3.51 -10.74
N VAL A 64 -5.87 2.28 -10.38
CA VAL A 64 -6.75 1.38 -9.62
C VAL A 64 -6.73 1.75 -8.13
N ASP A 65 -5.54 1.97 -7.56
CA ASP A 65 -5.36 2.33 -6.15
C ASP A 65 -4.01 3.07 -5.91
N GLN A 66 -3.95 3.86 -4.85
CA GLN A 66 -2.75 4.55 -4.33
C GLN A 66 -2.29 3.89 -3.02
N ALA A 67 -1.83 2.64 -3.16
CA ALA A 67 -1.52 1.75 -2.06
C ALA A 67 -0.20 2.07 -1.32
N ARG A 68 0.00 1.39 -0.18
CA ARG A 68 1.31 1.31 0.49
C ARG A 68 1.81 -0.13 0.49
N GLY A 69 2.97 -0.34 -0.14
CA GLY A 69 3.60 -1.64 -0.26
C GLY A 69 3.97 -2.26 1.09
N GLU A 70 4.49 -3.49 1.03
CA GLU A 70 4.79 -4.30 2.21
C GLU A 70 5.72 -3.62 3.23
N LYS A 71 5.61 -4.02 4.49
CA LYS A 71 6.37 -3.43 5.59
C LYS A 71 7.76 -4.04 5.69
N ILE A 72 8.73 -3.44 5.00
CA ILE A 72 10.14 -3.79 5.13
C ILE A 72 10.62 -3.41 6.53
N VAL A 73 11.00 -4.40 7.35
CA VAL A 73 11.48 -4.18 8.72
C VAL A 73 13.00 -4.15 8.74
N VAL A 74 13.57 -2.95 8.90
CA VAL A 74 15.02 -2.72 8.96
C VAL A 74 15.49 -2.79 10.41
N LEU A 75 16.14 -3.90 10.77
CA LEU A 75 16.78 -4.09 12.07
C LEU A 75 18.26 -3.70 12.01
N LYS A 76 18.65 -2.61 12.69
CA LYS A 76 20.04 -2.24 12.91
C LYS A 76 20.49 -2.71 14.30
N PHE A 77 21.50 -3.57 14.37
CA PHE A 77 22.01 -4.15 15.62
C PHE A 77 23.55 -4.10 15.67
N LYS A 78 24.12 -3.87 16.85
CA LYS A 78 25.56 -4.04 17.13
C LYS A 78 25.72 -4.87 18.40
N ARG A 79 26.41 -6.02 18.29
CA ARG A 79 26.67 -6.95 19.39
C ARG A 79 27.42 -6.24 20.53
N ARG A 80 27.08 -6.58 21.79
CA ARG A 80 27.61 -6.01 23.06
C ARG A 80 27.38 -4.50 23.29
N GLN A 81 27.34 -3.65 22.27
CA GLN A 81 27.19 -2.18 22.41
C GLN A 81 25.79 -1.68 22.83
N ARG A 82 24.89 -2.56 23.33
CA ARG A 82 23.46 -2.31 23.63
C ARG A 82 22.64 -1.63 22.52
N TYR A 83 23.17 -1.49 21.30
CA TYR A 83 22.52 -0.82 20.18
C TYR A 83 21.64 -1.80 19.41
N ARG A 84 20.32 -1.62 19.52
CA ARG A 84 19.29 -2.22 18.66
C ARG A 84 18.27 -1.15 18.26
N ARG A 85 18.06 -0.95 16.97
CA ARG A 85 17.02 -0.07 16.42
C ARG A 85 16.23 -0.84 15.36
N THR A 86 14.92 -0.93 15.55
CA THR A 86 14.00 -1.54 14.58
C THR A 86 13.19 -0.43 13.94
N MET A 87 13.30 -0.26 12.63
CA MET A 87 12.51 0.69 11.84
C MET A 87 11.67 -0.07 10.82
N GLY A 88 10.52 0.47 10.45
CA GLY A 88 9.69 -0.08 9.38
C GLY A 88 9.55 0.93 8.25
N HIS A 89 9.88 0.55 7.03
CA HIS A 89 9.50 1.30 5.83
C HIS A 89 8.24 0.67 5.20
N ARG A 90 7.47 1.49 4.49
CA ARG A 90 6.44 1.08 3.53
C ARG A 90 6.50 2.08 2.38
N GLN A 91 6.91 1.62 1.20
CA GLN A 91 6.93 2.44 -0.01
C GLN A 91 5.50 2.81 -0.40
N ASN A 92 5.29 4.03 -0.88
CA ASN A 92 4.01 4.43 -1.50
C ASN A 92 4.09 4.04 -2.98
N ILE A 93 3.07 3.33 -3.46
CA ILE A 93 3.04 2.70 -4.78
C ILE A 93 1.71 3.04 -5.46
N THR A 94 1.73 3.14 -6.78
CA THR A 94 0.50 3.30 -7.57
C THR A 94 0.22 1.99 -8.29
N VAL A 95 -1.01 1.50 -8.19
CA VAL A 95 -1.50 0.34 -8.96
C VAL A 95 -2.19 0.89 -10.20
N LEU A 96 -1.70 0.52 -11.37
CA LEU A 96 -2.26 0.91 -12.67
C LEU A 96 -2.87 -0.30 -13.37
N ARG A 97 -3.98 -0.10 -14.09
CA ARG A 97 -4.43 -1.01 -15.16
C ARG A 97 -4.20 -0.32 -16.50
N VAL A 98 -3.55 -1.00 -17.43
CA VAL A 98 -3.39 -0.51 -18.81
C VAL A 98 -4.71 -0.64 -19.57
N ILE A 99 -5.16 0.44 -20.22
CA ILE A 99 -6.37 0.48 -21.03
C ILE A 99 -6.01 0.22 -22.50
N GLU A 100 -5.08 1.01 -23.04
CA GLU A 100 -4.77 1.05 -24.47
C GLU A 100 -3.28 1.32 -24.68
N ILE A 101 -2.70 0.72 -25.72
CA ILE A 101 -1.34 0.97 -26.20
C ILE A 101 -1.48 1.52 -27.62
N SER A 102 -1.20 2.81 -27.80
CA SER A 102 -1.23 3.51 -29.07
C SER A 102 0.18 3.69 -29.61
N ALA A 103 0.39 3.42 -30.90
CA ALA A 103 1.64 3.72 -31.60
C ALA A 103 1.38 4.03 -33.09
N PRO A 104 2.15 4.93 -33.71
CA PRO A 104 1.98 5.24 -35.13
C PRO A 104 2.26 3.99 -35.98
N GLY A 105 1.25 3.56 -36.75
CA GLY A 105 1.30 2.33 -37.55
C GLY A 105 0.94 1.03 -36.81
N MET A 106 0.61 1.09 -35.52
CA MET A 106 0.08 -0.04 -34.74
C MET A 106 -1.03 0.43 -33.79
N THR A 107 -2.28 0.29 -34.23
CA THR A 107 -3.46 0.43 -33.37
C THR A 107 -4.13 -0.93 -33.21
N THR A 108 -4.51 -1.30 -31.98
CA THR A 108 -5.40 -2.44 -31.72
C THR A 108 -6.62 -1.95 -30.95
N ALA A 109 -7.77 -2.59 -31.18
CA ALA A 109 -9.05 -1.98 -30.89
C ALA A 109 -9.43 -2.00 -29.40
N LYS A 110 -9.58 -0.79 -28.84
CA LYS A 110 -10.61 -0.39 -27.85
C LYS A 110 -11.44 -1.54 -27.24
N ALA A 111 -11.04 -1.99 -26.06
CA ALA A 111 -11.91 -2.79 -25.19
C ALA A 111 -13.07 -1.95 -24.63
N GLU A 112 -14.25 -2.55 -24.41
CA GLU A 112 -15.47 -1.82 -24.05
C GLU A 112 -15.52 -1.37 -22.57
N ALA A 113 -14.97 -0.20 -22.27
CA ALA A 113 -15.24 0.50 -21.02
C ALA A 113 -16.72 0.96 -20.96
N LYS A 114 -17.57 0.25 -20.20
CA LYS A 114 -18.96 0.65 -19.89
C LYS A 114 -18.99 1.51 -18.61
N PRO A 115 -19.21 2.83 -18.69
CA PRO A 115 -19.22 3.68 -17.50
C PRO A 115 -20.51 3.52 -16.69
N LYS A 116 -20.38 3.16 -15.41
CA LYS A 116 -21.35 3.44 -14.35
C LYS A 116 -20.60 4.18 -13.25
N HIS A 117 -20.54 5.51 -13.37
CA HIS A 117 -21.50 6.46 -12.81
C HIS A 117 -21.12 6.83 -11.37
N VAL A 118 -20.61 8.06 -11.23
CA VAL A 118 -20.37 8.73 -9.96
C VAL A 118 -21.63 9.53 -9.59
N PRO A 119 -22.16 9.36 -8.38
CA PRO A 119 -22.93 10.40 -7.73
C PRO A 119 -22.19 10.89 -6.47
N LYS A 120 -21.65 12.11 -6.53
CA LYS A 120 -21.37 12.91 -5.32
C LYS A 120 -22.49 13.95 -5.23
N VAL A 121 -23.40 13.76 -4.28
CA VAL A 121 -24.48 14.70 -3.97
C VAL A 121 -24.47 14.99 -2.47
N VAL A 122 -24.68 16.27 -2.16
CA VAL A 122 -24.46 17.06 -0.94
C VAL A 122 -24.79 16.46 0.44
N GLU A 123 -24.21 17.08 1.47
CA GLU A 123 -24.73 17.09 2.84
C GLU A 123 -26.10 17.78 2.92
N ALA A 124 -26.99 17.25 3.76
CA ALA A 124 -27.94 18.06 4.54
C ALA A 124 -28.43 17.26 5.77
N SER A 125 -28.37 17.92 6.94
CA SER A 125 -29.19 17.71 8.15
C SER A 125 -30.00 16.42 8.36
N ASP A 126 -29.71 15.72 9.46
CA ASP A 126 -30.69 15.57 10.55
C ASP A 126 -29.95 15.41 11.90
N ALA A 127 -30.54 15.89 13.02
CA ALA A 127 -29.82 16.03 14.30
C ALA A 127 -30.71 15.98 15.57
N GLU A 128 -31.12 14.78 15.96
CA GLU A 128 -31.55 14.40 17.34
C GLU A 128 -30.99 12.99 17.63
N GLY A 129 -30.70 12.54 18.86
CA GLY A 129 -30.67 13.14 20.20
C GLY A 129 -30.04 12.12 21.20
N ALA A 130 -29.57 12.55 22.37
CA ALA A 130 -29.02 11.65 23.43
C ALA A 130 -30.16 11.15 24.36
N VAL A 131 -30.05 10.19 25.31
CA VAL A 131 -28.98 9.62 26.18
C VAL A 131 -29.31 8.12 26.50
N GLU A 132 -28.70 7.29 27.38
CA GLU A 132 -27.56 7.32 28.34
C GLU A 132 -27.11 5.85 28.63
N ALA A 133 -26.01 5.70 29.37
CA ALA A 133 -25.68 4.65 30.35
C ALA A 133 -25.01 3.34 29.89
N ALA A 134 -24.17 2.81 30.80
CA ALA A 134 -23.41 1.57 30.67
C ALA A 134 -23.55 0.67 31.94
N PRO A 135 -22.58 -0.20 32.30
CA PRO A 135 -22.57 -1.61 31.89
C PRO A 135 -22.78 -2.60 33.06
N LYS A 136 -23.09 -3.88 32.76
CA LYS A 136 -23.12 -4.97 33.76
C LYS A 136 -22.37 -6.24 33.30
N LYS A 137 -21.80 -6.98 34.26
CA LYS A 137 -21.05 -8.24 34.08
C LYS A 137 -21.66 -9.40 34.89
N ALA A 138 -21.88 -10.55 34.26
CA ALA A 138 -21.84 -11.89 34.85
C ALA A 138 -21.46 -12.89 33.72
N LYS A 139 -20.55 -13.88 33.81
CA LYS A 139 -20.02 -14.81 34.84
C LYS A 139 -20.90 -16.02 35.22
N GLY A 140 -20.79 -17.09 34.43
CA GLY A 140 -20.91 -18.50 34.79
C GLY A 140 -20.13 -19.33 33.76
N LYS A 141 -19.16 -20.22 34.08
CA LYS A 141 -19.15 -21.46 34.90
C LYS A 141 -19.80 -22.67 34.17
N THR A 142 -19.26 -23.90 34.15
CA THR A 142 -17.92 -24.47 34.52
C THR A 142 -17.83 -25.95 34.11
N ALA A 143 -16.68 -26.40 33.57
CA ALA A 143 -16.03 -27.75 33.71
C ALA A 143 -14.78 -27.77 32.81
N GLY A 144 -13.64 -28.43 33.06
CA GLY A 144 -13.22 -29.43 34.06
C GLY A 144 -12.49 -30.59 33.34
N LYS A 145 -11.49 -31.31 33.86
CA LYS A 145 -10.80 -31.40 35.19
C LYS A 145 -9.39 -32.04 34.94
N THR A 146 -8.21 -31.72 35.50
CA THR A 146 -7.73 -30.62 36.37
C THR A 146 -6.33 -30.09 35.93
N LYS A 147 -5.12 -30.65 36.15
CA LYS A 147 -4.57 -31.70 37.07
C LYS A 147 -3.00 -31.66 37.16
N THR A 148 -2.42 -31.25 38.31
CA THR A 148 -1.02 -31.47 38.83
C THR A 148 0.22 -30.94 38.07
N SER A 149 1.32 -30.49 38.73
CA SER A 149 1.61 -30.29 40.18
C SER A 149 2.90 -29.47 40.46
N LYS A 150 2.88 -28.70 41.57
CA LYS A 150 4.00 -28.31 42.49
C LYS A 150 5.28 -27.63 41.92
N ALA A 151 6.02 -26.81 42.67
CA ALA A 151 5.71 -25.97 43.86
C ALA A 151 6.91 -25.03 44.18
N ALA A 152 6.59 -23.90 44.85
CA ALA A 152 7.50 -23.04 45.63
C ALA A 152 8.70 -22.35 44.90
N GLY A 153 9.10 -21.13 45.28
CA GLY A 153 8.48 -20.22 46.24
C GLY A 153 9.14 -18.83 46.21
N GLY A 154 8.39 -17.78 46.53
CA GLY A 154 8.87 -16.39 46.53
C GLY A 154 8.45 -15.64 47.78
N ALA A 155 9.43 -15.33 48.65
CA ALA A 155 9.21 -14.57 49.88
C ALA A 155 9.10 -13.04 49.59
N LYS A 156 8.53 -12.30 50.55
CA LYS A 156 8.09 -10.90 50.39
C LYS A 156 9.07 -9.88 50.99
N LYS A 157 9.02 -8.65 50.47
CA LYS A 157 9.54 -7.37 51.03
C LYS A 157 11.08 -7.21 51.15
N LYS A 158 11.59 -6.15 50.50
CA LYS A 158 11.80 -4.86 51.18
C LYS A 158 11.71 -3.70 50.18
N ALA A 159 11.46 -2.49 50.67
CA ALA A 159 11.34 -1.28 49.86
C ALA A 159 12.21 -0.16 50.45
N ALA A 160 13.06 0.45 49.62
CA ALA A 160 13.83 1.67 49.85
C ALA A 160 14.56 2.04 48.53
N SER A 161 14.92 3.28 48.22
CA SER A 161 14.36 4.58 48.63
C SER A 161 14.98 5.70 47.78
N LYS A 162 14.25 6.79 47.54
CA LYS A 162 14.71 8.11 47.02
C LYS A 162 15.30 8.15 45.60
N GLY A 163 14.74 9.03 44.77
CA GLY A 163 15.35 9.50 43.53
C GLY A 163 15.11 11.01 43.32
N LYS A 164 16.15 11.72 42.87
CA LYS A 164 16.18 13.08 42.28
C LYS A 164 15.36 14.22 42.91
N SER A 165 16.08 15.08 43.64
CA SER A 165 16.17 16.55 43.41
C SER A 165 17.53 17.01 43.98
N LYS A 166 18.13 18.17 43.68
CA LYS A 166 17.69 19.37 42.96
C LYS A 166 18.89 20.00 42.20
N LYS A 167 18.54 20.65 41.09
CA LYS A 167 19.30 21.52 40.18
C LYS A 167 20.15 22.62 40.87
N GLU A 168 21.44 22.65 40.51
CA GLU A 168 22.43 23.75 40.54
C GLU A 168 23.58 23.30 39.60
N SER A 169 24.34 24.18 38.92
CA SER A 169 24.23 25.63 38.73
C SER A 169 24.46 25.97 37.26
#